data_AF-A0AAD8C594-F1
#
_entry.id   AF-A0AAD8C594-F1
#
_cell.length_a   1.000
_cell.length_b   1.000
_cell.length_c   1.000
_cell.angle_alpha   90.00
_cell.angle_beta   90.00
_cell.angle_gamma   90.00
#
_symmetry.space_group_name_H-M   'P 1'
#
loop_
_entity.id
_entity.type
_entity.pdbx_description
1 polymer ?
#
loop_
_entity_poly.entity_id
_entity_poly.type
_entity_poly.pdbx_seq_one_letter_code
_entity_poly.pdbx_strand_id
1 'polypeptide(L)'
;RFYFVFTYFFFFFNIFIGLVSCLMRILKAIGVGMLFLGRLDNSTLPRKFEFFDPGFAAYQGFIHMEAAHTHPVVNVFIRLLASESRKRKRDNLELKEMRTDLKNGSPVTRITKVGHQRGKAINVGARFNWLVTYTLLHNPTVRIYRRGYVQAMKKARLAGIKIPISDKPITTFDLVKTDEEREQEKQEELLKIESLKAASSFRNSTRYDTGVKARQERWANRRDRVQRQETVDTDQESITDDEGSTGSDETPKQRPLATKDIQLKLERLEHIV
;
A
#
# COMPACT_ATOMS: atom_id res chain seq x y z
N ARG A 1 37.09 -37.19 -54.22
CA ARG A 1 36.00 -36.93 -55.19
C ARG A 1 34.64 -37.41 -54.67
N PHE A 2 34.47 -38.70 -54.34
CA PHE A 2 33.23 -39.24 -53.76
C PHE A 2 32.72 -38.50 -52.50
N TYR A 3 33.61 -38.16 -51.56
CA TYR A 3 33.28 -37.41 -50.35
C TYR A 3 32.65 -36.03 -50.63
N PHE A 4 33.12 -35.32 -51.65
CA PHE A 4 32.58 -34.00 -52.01
C PHE A 4 31.17 -34.12 -52.62
N VAL A 5 30.94 -35.14 -53.46
CA VAL A 5 29.61 -35.44 -54.00
C VAL A 5 28.66 -35.85 -52.88
N PHE A 6 29.10 -36.71 -51.96
CA PHE A 6 28.32 -37.13 -50.80
C PHE A 6 27.96 -35.93 -49.91
N THR A 7 28.94 -35.08 -49.58
CA THR A 7 28.72 -33.88 -48.75
C THR A 7 27.77 -32.89 -49.42
N TYR A 8 27.84 -32.75 -50.75
CA TYR A 8 26.90 -31.91 -51.51
C TYR A 8 25.45 -32.41 -51.42
N PHE A 9 25.22 -33.73 -51.53
CA PHE A 9 23.88 -34.30 -51.30
C PHE A 9 23.46 -34.19 -49.83
N PHE A 10 24.38 -34.45 -48.90
CA PHE A 10 24.13 -34.34 -47.46
C PHE A 10 23.83 -32.91 -47.03
N PHE A 11 24.34 -31.89 -47.73
CA PHE A 11 24.06 -30.48 -47.45
C PHE A 11 22.56 -30.17 -47.58
N PHE A 12 21.92 -30.63 -48.66
CA PHE A 12 20.46 -30.48 -48.82
C PHE A 12 19.69 -31.22 -47.73
N PHE A 13 20.13 -32.42 -47.35
CA PHE A 13 19.50 -33.19 -46.28
C PHE A 13 19.64 -32.52 -44.92
N ASN A 14 20.80 -31.91 -44.63
CA ASN A 14 21.01 -31.12 -43.41
C ASN A 14 20.12 -29.88 -43.35
N ILE A 15 19.89 -29.20 -44.48
CA ILE A 15 18.93 -28.09 -44.56
C ILE A 15 17.52 -28.60 -44.23
N PHE A 16 17.10 -29.72 -44.81
CA PHE A 16 15.78 -30.30 -44.53
C PHE A 16 15.63 -30.72 -43.06
N ILE A 17 16.62 -31.40 -42.48
CA ILE A 17 16.64 -31.73 -41.05
C ILE A 17 16.61 -30.48 -40.19
N GLY A 18 17.35 -29.42 -40.57
CA GLY A 18 17.35 -28.14 -39.87
C GLY A 18 15.95 -27.50 -39.85
N LEU A 19 15.24 -27.53 -40.97
CA LEU A 19 13.87 -27.04 -41.08
C LEU A 19 12.90 -27.86 -40.20
N VAL A 20 12.96 -29.18 -40.28
CA VAL A 20 12.12 -30.07 -39.45
C VAL A 20 12.41 -29.88 -37.96
N SER A 21 13.68 -29.72 -37.59
CA SER A 21 14.12 -29.46 -36.21
C SER A 21 13.59 -28.12 -35.70
N CYS A 22 13.66 -27.07 -36.53
CA CYS A 22 13.09 -25.76 -36.21
C CYS A 22 11.57 -25.85 -36.00
N LEU A 23 10.86 -26.55 -36.88
CA LEU A 23 9.41 -26.75 -36.77
C LEU A 23 9.04 -27.51 -35.48
N MET A 24 9.74 -28.60 -35.18
CA MET A 24 9.57 -29.35 -33.92
C MET A 24 9.85 -28.49 -32.69
N ARG A 25 10.82 -27.56 -32.77
CA ARG A 25 11.11 -26.61 -31.68
C ARG A 25 9.94 -25.67 -31.44
N ILE A 26 9.32 -25.15 -32.50
CA ILE A 26 8.15 -24.26 -32.41
C ILE A 26 6.96 -25.02 -31.82
N LEU A 27 6.66 -26.22 -32.31
CA LEU A 27 5.55 -27.04 -31.81
C LEU A 27 5.70 -27.35 -30.31
N LYS A 28 6.90 -27.73 -29.87
CA LYS A 28 7.19 -27.95 -28.44
C LYS A 28 7.04 -26.67 -27.63
N ALA A 29 7.53 -25.54 -28.14
CA ALA A 29 7.40 -24.26 -27.44
C ALA A 29 5.94 -23.82 -27.27
N ILE A 30 5.09 -24.03 -28.29
CA ILE A 30 3.65 -23.74 -28.21
C ILE A 30 2.97 -24.68 -27.20
N GLY A 31 3.26 -25.98 -27.26
CA GLY A 31 2.69 -26.96 -26.33
C GLY A 31 3.05 -26.65 -24.87
N VAL A 32 4.32 -26.34 -24.60
CA VAL A 32 4.78 -25.90 -23.28
C VAL A 32 4.15 -24.57 -22.90
N GLY A 33 4.17 -23.58 -23.79
CA GLY A 33 3.56 -22.26 -23.55
C GLY A 33 2.08 -22.35 -23.16
N MET A 34 1.31 -23.22 -23.81
CA MET A 34 -0.11 -23.42 -23.51
C MET A 34 -0.34 -24.04 -22.12
N LEU A 35 0.49 -25.00 -21.71
CA LEU A 35 0.40 -25.60 -20.37
C LEU A 35 0.76 -24.60 -19.27
N PHE A 36 1.76 -23.76 -19.50
CA PHE A 36 2.21 -22.75 -18.53
C PHE A 36 1.29 -21.51 -18.50
N LEU A 37 0.61 -21.18 -19.60
CA LEU A 37 -0.45 -20.14 -19.59
C LEU A 37 -1.55 -20.46 -18.57
N GLY A 38 -1.85 -21.73 -18.34
CA GLY A 38 -2.80 -22.18 -17.31
C GLY A 38 -2.23 -22.23 -15.89
N ARG A 39 -0.91 -22.09 -15.71
CA ARG A 39 -0.21 -22.16 -14.41
C ARG A 39 0.78 -21.02 -14.26
N LEU A 40 0.41 -20.01 -13.47
CA LEU A 40 1.20 -18.79 -13.22
C LEU A 40 2.43 -19.02 -12.32
N ASP A 41 2.64 -20.23 -11.80
CA ASP A 41 3.73 -20.55 -10.88
C ASP A 41 5.13 -20.40 -11.52
N ASN A 42 5.24 -20.42 -12.85
CA ASN A 42 6.52 -20.33 -13.55
C ASN A 42 6.42 -19.41 -14.77
N SER A 43 7.39 -18.51 -14.93
CA SER A 43 7.48 -17.70 -16.14
C SER A 43 7.93 -18.55 -17.33
N THR A 44 7.25 -18.38 -18.47
CA THR A 44 7.64 -18.99 -19.75
C THR A 44 8.81 -18.25 -20.41
N LEU A 45 9.14 -17.06 -19.93
CA LEU A 45 10.22 -16.24 -20.44
C LEU A 45 11.55 -16.62 -19.76
N PRO A 46 12.69 -16.42 -20.44
CA PRO A 46 13.99 -16.65 -19.82
C PRO A 46 14.20 -15.67 -18.65
N ARG A 47 15.05 -16.05 -17.69
CA ARG A 47 15.23 -15.34 -16.41
C ARG A 47 15.46 -13.83 -16.48
N LYS A 48 16.03 -13.34 -17.58
CA LYS A 48 16.28 -11.90 -17.80
C LYS A 48 15.03 -11.13 -18.20
N PHE A 49 14.01 -11.80 -18.73
CA PHE A 49 12.74 -11.24 -19.20
C PHE A 49 11.53 -11.68 -18.37
N GLU A 50 11.74 -12.31 -17.21
CA GLU A 50 10.65 -12.67 -16.27
C GLU A 50 9.78 -11.45 -15.89
N PHE A 51 10.37 -10.25 -15.83
CA PHE A 51 9.63 -9.00 -15.55
C PHE A 51 8.63 -8.60 -16.64
N PHE A 52 8.77 -9.13 -17.85
CA PHE A 52 7.85 -8.87 -18.96
C PHE A 52 6.63 -9.79 -18.94
N ASP A 53 6.61 -10.78 -18.02
CA ASP A 53 5.50 -11.68 -17.82
C ASP A 53 4.56 -11.12 -16.72
N PRO A 54 3.41 -10.51 -17.09
CA PRO A 54 2.49 -9.93 -16.11
C PRO A 54 1.85 -10.99 -15.21
N GLY A 55 1.71 -12.23 -15.71
CA GLY A 55 1.13 -13.33 -14.96
C GLY A 55 2.03 -13.77 -13.82
N PHE A 56 3.32 -13.96 -14.12
CA PHE A 56 4.32 -14.30 -13.12
C PHE A 56 4.54 -13.16 -12.12
N ALA A 57 4.56 -11.91 -12.58
CA ALA A 57 4.67 -10.74 -11.70
C ALA A 57 3.48 -10.63 -10.71
N ALA A 58 2.25 -10.87 -11.19
CA ALA A 58 1.06 -10.90 -10.34
C ALA A 58 1.13 -12.03 -9.30
N TYR A 59 1.59 -13.22 -9.70
CA TYR A 59 1.79 -14.35 -8.79
C TYR A 59 2.83 -14.04 -7.71
N GLN A 60 3.98 -13.48 -8.07
CA GLN A 60 5.01 -13.09 -7.11
C GLN A 60 4.47 -12.06 -6.10
N GLY A 61 3.70 -11.06 -6.58
CA GLY A 61 3.03 -10.10 -5.73
C GLY A 61 2.03 -10.75 -4.77
N PHE A 62 1.23 -11.71 -5.27
CA PHE A 62 0.30 -12.48 -4.45
C PHE A 62 1.00 -13.25 -3.34
N ILE A 63 2.09 -13.97 -3.63
CA ILE A 63 2.85 -14.73 -2.62
C ILE A 63 3.47 -13.81 -1.57
N HIS A 64 4.01 -12.65 -1.95
CA HIS A 64 4.54 -11.69 -0.98
C HIS A 64 3.44 -11.11 -0.09
N MET A 65 2.29 -10.78 -0.66
CA MET A 65 1.14 -10.28 0.07
C MET A 65 0.61 -11.34 1.05
N GLU A 66 0.44 -12.58 0.58
CA GLU A 66 0.01 -13.69 1.42
C GLU A 66 1.00 -13.94 2.55
N ALA A 67 2.30 -14.04 2.25
CA ALA A 67 3.34 -14.24 3.26
C ALA A 67 3.35 -13.12 4.33
N ALA A 68 3.09 -11.87 3.93
CA ALA A 68 3.00 -10.74 4.86
C ALA A 68 1.76 -10.80 5.75
N HIS A 69 0.61 -11.22 5.22
CA HIS A 69 -0.65 -11.25 5.96
C HIS A 69 -0.88 -12.52 6.78
N THR A 70 -0.43 -13.68 6.30
CA THR A 70 -0.72 -15.00 6.89
C THR A 70 0.53 -15.71 7.40
N HIS A 71 1.55 -14.95 7.84
CA HIS A 71 2.79 -15.53 8.34
C HIS A 71 2.54 -16.49 9.53
N PRO A 72 2.86 -17.80 9.41
CA PRO A 72 2.44 -18.81 10.38
C PRO A 72 3.06 -18.56 11.76
N VAL A 73 4.33 -18.12 11.82
CA VAL A 73 5.02 -17.82 13.09
C VAL A 73 4.33 -16.68 13.85
N VAL A 74 3.90 -15.62 13.15
CA VAL A 74 3.26 -14.46 13.77
C VAL A 74 1.85 -14.84 14.24
N ASN A 75 1.11 -15.60 13.42
CA ASN A 75 -0.21 -16.09 13.79
C ASN A 75 -0.15 -16.99 15.04
N VAL A 76 0.79 -17.94 15.10
CA VAL A 76 0.98 -18.79 16.28
C VAL A 76 1.41 -17.96 17.50
N PHE A 77 2.32 -17.00 17.32
CA PHE A 77 2.77 -16.11 18.39
C PHE A 77 1.63 -15.28 18.97
N ILE A 78 0.80 -14.65 18.13
CA ILE A 78 -0.36 -13.88 18.58
C ILE A 78 -1.38 -14.78 19.28
N ARG A 79 -1.64 -15.99 18.76
CA ARG A 79 -2.54 -16.95 19.40
C ARG A 79 -2.01 -17.39 20.77
N LEU A 80 -0.70 -17.62 20.90
CA LEU A 80 -0.05 -17.94 22.16
C LEU A 80 -0.20 -16.79 23.16
N LEU A 81 0.13 -15.56 22.76
CA LEU A 81 -0.04 -14.37 23.60
C LEU A 81 -1.49 -14.16 24.03
N ALA A 82 -2.44 -14.33 23.11
CA ALA A 82 -3.87 -14.20 23.40
C ALA A 82 -4.36 -15.28 24.37
N SER A 83 -3.86 -16.52 24.23
CA SER A 83 -4.18 -17.62 25.15
C SER A 83 -3.66 -17.36 26.57
N GLU A 84 -2.41 -16.91 26.69
CA GLU A 84 -1.80 -16.56 27.98
C GLU A 84 -2.47 -15.33 28.62
N SER A 85 -2.82 -14.33 27.82
CA SER A 85 -3.56 -13.15 28.29
C SER A 85 -4.94 -13.52 28.85
N ARG A 86 -5.69 -14.37 28.14
CA ARG A 86 -6.99 -14.88 28.62
C ARG A 86 -6.84 -15.70 29.89
N LYS A 87 -5.82 -16.56 29.97
CA LYS A 87 -5.53 -17.36 31.17
C LYS A 87 -5.24 -16.46 32.37
N ARG A 88 -4.36 -15.47 32.23
CA ARG A 88 -4.06 -14.48 33.28
C ARG A 88 -5.29 -13.70 33.73
N LYS A 89 -6.17 -13.32 32.79
CA LYS A 89 -7.42 -12.63 33.12
C LYS A 89 -8.36 -13.52 33.93
N ARG A 90 -8.47 -14.81 33.56
CA ARG A 90 -9.27 -15.80 34.29
C ARG A 90 -8.72 -16.03 35.69
N ASP A 91 -7.42 -16.28 35.82
CA ASP A 91 -6.75 -16.47 37.11
C ASP A 91 -6.93 -15.24 38.02
N ASN A 92 -6.92 -14.02 37.45
CA ASN A 92 -7.14 -12.79 38.22
C ASN A 92 -8.60 -12.62 38.68
N LEU A 93 -9.56 -13.00 37.84
CA LEU A 93 -10.99 -12.99 38.18
C LEU A 93 -11.29 -14.00 39.29
N GLU A 94 -10.80 -15.24 39.16
CA GLU A 94 -10.93 -16.28 40.20
C GLU A 94 -10.31 -15.82 41.53
N LEU A 95 -9.16 -15.14 41.49
CA LEU A 95 -8.55 -14.56 42.69
C LEU A 95 -9.40 -13.43 43.31
N LYS A 96 -10.08 -12.64 42.48
CA LYS A 96 -10.91 -11.52 42.94
C LYS A 96 -12.18 -12.03 43.60
N GLU A 97 -12.84 -13.04 43.01
CA GLU A 97 -14.02 -13.71 43.56
C GLU A 97 -13.70 -14.38 44.91
N MET A 98 -12.60 -15.14 44.98
CA MET A 98 -12.15 -15.76 46.23
C MET A 98 -11.86 -14.70 47.32
N ARG A 99 -11.37 -13.52 46.96
CA ARG A 99 -11.08 -12.43 47.91
C ARG A 99 -12.33 -11.69 48.34
N THR A 100 -13.37 -11.61 47.50
CA THR A 100 -14.68 -11.03 47.87
C THR A 100 -15.47 -11.97 48.77
N ASP A 101 -15.43 -13.28 48.53
CA ASP A 101 -16.10 -14.27 49.38
C ASP A 101 -15.52 -14.30 50.79
N LEU A 102 -14.19 -14.13 50.92
CA LEU A 102 -13.51 -14.03 52.21
C LEU A 102 -13.83 -12.72 52.96
N LYS A 103 -14.24 -11.66 52.24
CA LYS A 103 -14.64 -10.37 52.83
C LYS A 103 -16.11 -10.32 53.24
N ASN A 104 -16.97 -11.09 52.57
CA ASN A 104 -18.42 -11.05 52.79
C ASN A 104 -18.93 -12.09 53.81
N GLY A 105 -18.04 -12.80 54.50
CA GLY A 105 -18.36 -13.49 55.75
C GLY A 105 -19.46 -14.56 55.66
N SER A 106 -19.37 -15.50 54.72
CA SER A 106 -20.19 -16.71 54.76
C SER A 106 -19.36 -17.89 55.32
N PRO A 107 -19.61 -18.34 56.57
CA PRO A 107 -18.81 -19.38 57.21
C PRO A 107 -19.52 -20.73 57.12
N VAL A 108 -19.86 -21.24 55.93
CA VAL A 108 -20.42 -22.60 55.87
C VAL A 108 -19.87 -23.39 54.68
N THR A 109 -19.03 -24.36 55.03
CA THR A 109 -18.58 -25.51 54.24
C THR A 109 -17.81 -25.24 52.94
N ARG A 110 -16.48 -25.30 53.04
CA ARG A 110 -15.66 -26.27 52.29
C ARG A 110 -14.23 -26.29 52.84
N ILE A 111 -14.10 -26.96 53.99
CA ILE A 111 -12.89 -27.68 54.33
C ILE A 111 -12.80 -28.83 53.32
N THR A 112 -12.04 -28.65 52.24
CA THR A 112 -11.36 -29.67 51.42
C THR A 112 -10.86 -29.02 50.15
N LYS A 113 -9.56 -29.21 49.85
CA LYS A 113 -8.75 -28.63 48.76
C LYS A 113 -8.05 -27.30 49.05
N VAL A 114 -7.59 -27.10 50.29
CA VAL A 114 -6.42 -26.24 50.55
C VAL A 114 -5.18 -27.01 50.14
N GLY A 115 -4.90 -27.01 48.85
CA GLY A 115 -3.77 -27.73 48.27
C GLY A 115 -3.41 -27.23 46.88
N HIS A 116 -3.85 -26.04 46.47
CA HIS A 116 -3.17 -25.35 45.38
C HIS A 116 -1.89 -24.81 45.97
N GLN A 117 -0.83 -25.60 45.81
CA GLN A 117 0.54 -25.16 45.99
C GLN A 117 0.65 -23.79 45.33
N ARG A 118 0.69 -22.74 46.16
CA ARG A 118 1.09 -21.41 45.72
C ARG A 118 2.50 -21.59 45.21
N GLY A 119 2.64 -21.85 43.90
CA GLY A 119 3.92 -21.75 43.23
C GLY A 119 4.45 -20.39 43.64
N LYS A 120 5.58 -20.39 44.35
CA LYS A 120 6.25 -19.16 44.78
C LYS A 120 6.20 -18.18 43.62
N ALA A 121 5.95 -16.90 43.89
CA ALA A 121 6.12 -15.86 42.88
C ALA A 121 7.61 -15.83 42.51
N ILE A 122 8.04 -16.78 41.66
CA ILE A 122 9.38 -16.82 41.15
C ILE A 122 9.51 -15.50 40.41
N ASN A 123 10.57 -14.77 40.69
CA ASN A 123 10.83 -13.50 40.04
C ASN A 123 10.86 -13.73 38.52
N VAL A 124 9.73 -13.44 37.87
CA VAL A 124 9.51 -13.73 36.45
C VAL A 124 10.52 -12.95 35.61
N GLY A 125 10.93 -11.78 36.10
CA GLY A 125 12.01 -10.98 35.55
C GLY A 125 13.36 -11.70 35.62
N ALA A 126 13.71 -12.30 36.75
CA ALA A 126 14.96 -13.07 36.87
C ALA A 126 14.97 -14.27 35.91
N ARG A 127 13.88 -15.04 35.80
CA ARG A 127 13.78 -16.16 34.85
C ARG A 127 13.91 -15.69 33.40
N PHE A 128 13.24 -14.59 33.05
CA PHE A 128 13.34 -13.98 31.73
C PHE A 128 14.78 -13.54 31.43
N ASN A 129 15.45 -12.87 32.37
CA ASN A 129 16.84 -12.44 32.22
C ASN A 129 17.79 -13.63 32.02
N TRP A 130 17.60 -14.72 32.76
CA TRP A 130 18.36 -15.95 32.57
C TRP A 130 18.11 -16.59 31.20
N LEU A 131 16.86 -16.64 30.72
CA LEU A 131 16.53 -17.17 29.41
C LEU A 131 17.10 -16.32 28.26
N VAL A 132 17.08 -14.99 28.41
CA VAL A 132 17.73 -14.06 27.48
C VAL A 132 19.25 -14.27 27.49
N THR A 133 19.86 -14.42 28.66
CA THR A 133 21.31 -14.68 28.77
C THR A 133 21.68 -16.01 28.11
N TYR A 134 20.89 -17.07 28.38
CA TYR A 134 21.07 -18.39 27.78
C TYR A 134 20.99 -18.33 26.25
N THR A 135 19.97 -17.67 25.70
CA THR A 135 19.81 -17.51 24.24
C THR A 135 20.96 -16.71 23.62
N LEU A 136 21.43 -15.64 24.27
CA LEU A 136 22.56 -14.83 23.78
C LEU A 136 23.92 -15.55 23.86
N LEU A 137 24.08 -16.45 24.82
CA LEU A 137 25.30 -17.24 24.96
C LEU A 137 25.44 -18.26 23.82
N HIS A 138 24.34 -18.91 23.45
CA HIS A 138 24.31 -19.94 22.40
C HIS A 138 24.16 -19.37 20.98
N ASN A 139 23.80 -18.08 20.83
CA ASN A 139 23.62 -17.42 19.54
C ASN A 139 24.49 -16.16 19.45
N PRO A 140 25.80 -16.30 19.12
CA PRO A 140 26.75 -15.18 19.14
C PRO A 140 26.43 -14.10 18.07
N THR A 141 25.81 -14.48 16.96
CA THR A 141 25.37 -13.55 15.90
C THR A 141 24.28 -12.61 16.43
N VAL A 142 23.24 -13.16 17.06
CA VAL A 142 22.12 -12.40 17.67
C VAL A 142 22.62 -11.42 18.74
N ARG A 143 23.70 -11.77 19.46
CA ARG A 143 24.34 -10.88 20.43
C ARG A 143 24.90 -9.61 19.80
N ILE A 144 25.50 -9.71 18.61
CA ILE A 144 26.05 -8.57 17.89
C ILE A 144 24.90 -7.66 17.43
N TYR A 145 23.88 -8.24 16.79
CA TYR A 145 22.70 -7.49 16.33
C TYR A 145 21.97 -6.78 17.49
N ARG A 146 21.77 -7.48 18.61
CA ARG A 146 21.12 -6.89 19.80
C ARG A 146 21.95 -5.77 20.41
N ARG A 147 23.28 -5.93 20.51
CA ARG A 147 24.16 -4.89 21.07
C ARG A 147 24.12 -3.63 20.21
N GLY A 148 24.24 -3.78 18.89
CA GLY A 148 24.13 -2.67 17.94
C GLY A 148 22.79 -1.95 18.07
N TYR A 149 21.67 -2.70 18.03
CA TYR A 149 20.32 -2.14 18.18
C TYR A 149 20.10 -1.43 19.53
N VAL A 150 20.59 -1.99 20.64
CA VAL A 150 20.42 -1.37 21.97
C VAL A 150 21.26 -0.10 22.10
N GLN A 151 22.51 -0.10 21.62
CA GLN A 151 23.33 1.10 21.56
C GLN A 151 22.68 2.15 20.66
N ALA A 152 22.08 1.69 19.56
CA ALA A 152 21.39 2.54 18.63
C ALA A 152 20.24 3.30 19.26
N MET A 153 19.34 2.55 19.90
CA MET A 153 18.19 3.07 20.60
C MET A 153 18.57 4.05 21.71
N LYS A 154 19.67 3.79 22.43
CA LYS A 154 20.17 4.74 23.45
C LYS A 154 20.61 6.05 22.81
N LYS A 155 21.41 5.98 21.74
CA LYS A 155 21.91 7.17 21.04
C LYS A 155 20.79 7.98 20.40
N ALA A 156 19.84 7.31 19.74
CA ALA A 156 18.70 7.96 19.11
C ALA A 156 17.78 8.65 20.12
N ARG A 157 17.57 8.05 21.31
CA ARG A 157 16.85 8.71 22.42
C ARG A 157 17.56 9.98 22.91
N LEU A 158 18.90 9.95 23.01
CA LEU A 158 19.69 11.13 23.38
C LEU A 158 19.61 12.22 22.30
N ALA A 159 19.57 11.83 21.03
CA ALA A 159 19.50 12.74 19.89
C ALA A 159 18.07 13.19 19.52
N GLY A 160 17.03 12.65 20.16
CA GLY A 160 15.62 12.91 19.80
C GLY A 160 15.19 12.33 18.45
N ILE A 161 15.95 11.39 17.88
CA ILE A 161 15.74 10.81 16.55
C ILE A 161 14.93 9.51 16.67
N LYS A 162 13.96 9.30 15.77
CA LYS A 162 13.23 8.03 15.65
C LYS A 162 13.96 7.09 14.69
N ILE A 163 14.32 5.90 15.16
CA ILE A 163 14.99 4.88 14.33
C ILE A 163 13.97 4.24 13.38
N PRO A 164 14.23 4.17 12.07
CA PRO A 164 13.36 3.48 11.12
C PRO A 164 13.40 1.96 11.36
N ILE A 165 12.26 1.30 11.19
CA ILE A 165 12.18 -0.17 11.23
C ILE A 165 12.85 -0.68 9.95
N SER A 166 14.02 -1.29 10.07
CA SER A 166 14.77 -1.86 8.95
C SER A 166 15.32 -3.22 9.33
N ASP A 167 15.32 -4.14 8.37
CA ASP A 167 15.91 -5.47 8.51
C ASP A 167 17.45 -5.45 8.42
N LYS A 168 18.03 -4.31 8.03
CA LYS A 168 19.48 -4.14 7.96
C LYS A 168 20.07 -3.95 9.36
N PRO A 169 21.23 -4.56 9.66
CA PRO A 169 21.92 -4.31 10.91
C PRO A 169 22.28 -2.83 11.04
N ILE A 170 21.74 -2.18 12.06
CA ILE A 170 22.13 -0.81 12.40
C ILE A 170 23.50 -0.90 13.08
N THR A 171 24.54 -0.47 12.37
CA THR A 171 25.87 -0.38 12.96
C THR A 171 26.00 0.91 13.76
N THR A 172 26.93 0.96 14.71
CA THR A 172 27.18 2.16 15.53
C THR A 172 27.60 3.37 14.70
N PHE A 173 28.15 3.15 13.50
CA PHE A 173 28.51 4.20 12.54
C PHE A 173 27.27 4.82 11.89
N ASP A 174 26.26 4.03 11.52
CA ASP A 174 25.04 4.52 10.83
C ASP A 174 24.22 5.54 11.62
N LEU A 175 24.46 5.66 12.93
CA LEU A 175 23.71 6.55 13.83
C LEU A 175 24.50 7.78 14.22
N VAL A 176 25.80 7.80 13.90
CA VAL A 176 26.61 9.01 13.86
C VAL A 176 26.62 9.46 12.41
N LYS A 177 25.46 9.85 11.86
CA LYS A 177 25.50 10.79 10.74
C LYS A 177 26.28 12.00 11.25
N THR A 178 27.41 12.29 10.61
CA THR A 178 28.17 13.51 10.91
C THR A 178 27.22 14.70 10.76
N ASP A 179 27.44 15.77 11.50
CA ASP A 179 26.56 16.95 11.35
C ASP A 179 26.56 17.46 9.90
N GLU A 180 27.67 17.24 9.18
CA GLU A 180 27.82 17.46 7.74
C GLU A 180 26.85 16.64 6.88
N GLU A 181 26.71 15.33 7.12
CA GLU A 181 25.76 14.48 6.38
C GLU A 181 24.30 14.88 6.65
N ARG A 182 24.00 15.34 7.87
CA ARG A 182 22.66 15.81 8.24
C ARG A 182 22.33 17.14 7.57
N GLU A 183 23.33 18.02 7.40
CA GLU A 183 23.17 19.26 6.66
C GLU A 183 23.01 19.01 5.16
N GLN A 184 23.76 18.06 4.59
CA GLN A 184 23.63 17.65 3.19
C GLN A 184 22.24 17.09 2.88
N GLU A 185 21.72 16.18 3.70
CA GLU A 185 20.35 15.66 3.52
C GLU A 185 19.29 16.77 3.62
N LYS A 186 19.43 17.69 4.57
CA LYS A 186 18.52 18.84 4.68
C LYS A 186 18.58 19.72 3.43
N GLN A 187 19.77 19.97 2.88
CA GLN A 187 19.93 20.73 1.65
C GLN A 187 19.31 20.00 0.45
N GLU A 188 19.50 18.68 0.34
CA GLU A 188 18.87 17.87 -0.70
C GLU A 188 17.34 17.85 -0.60
N GLU A 189 16.79 17.73 0.62
CA GLU A 189 15.35 17.81 0.84
C GLU A 189 14.78 19.19 0.47
N LEU A 190 15.48 20.27 0.82
CA LEU A 190 15.10 21.63 0.44
C LEU A 190 15.12 21.82 -1.09
N LEU A 191 16.16 21.33 -1.77
CA LEU A 191 16.24 21.35 -3.24
C LEU A 191 15.11 20.55 -3.88
N LYS A 192 14.76 19.39 -3.30
CA LYS A 192 13.65 18.56 -3.77
C LYS A 192 12.31 19.28 -3.58
N ILE A 193 12.09 19.90 -2.43
CA ILE A 193 10.87 20.70 -2.16
C ILE A 193 10.79 21.89 -3.12
N GLU A 194 11.90 22.57 -3.37
CA GLU A 194 11.97 23.68 -4.32
C GLU A 194 11.67 23.22 -5.75
N SER A 195 12.22 22.08 -6.19
CA SER A 195 11.93 21.50 -7.50
C SER A 195 10.45 21.12 -7.65
N LEU A 196 9.83 20.58 -6.59
CA LEU A 196 8.40 20.25 -6.56
C LEU A 196 7.52 21.51 -6.56
N LYS A 197 7.95 22.57 -5.87
CA LYS A 197 7.30 23.89 -5.86
C LYS A 197 7.41 24.57 -7.23
N ALA A 198 8.54 24.46 -7.90
CA ALA A 198 8.73 24.95 -9.27
C ALA A 198 7.86 24.16 -10.26
N ALA A 199 7.85 22.83 -10.17
CA ALA A 199 7.04 21.97 -11.04
C ALA A 199 5.53 22.16 -10.83
N SER A 200 5.09 22.43 -9.59
CA SER A 200 3.68 22.75 -9.30
C SER A 200 3.31 24.16 -9.73
N SER A 201 4.19 25.15 -9.56
CA SER A 201 3.98 26.51 -10.06
C SER A 201 3.89 26.54 -11.59
N PHE A 202 4.76 25.79 -12.28
CA PHE A 202 4.71 25.61 -13.74
C PHE A 202 3.37 24.98 -14.18
N ARG A 203 2.95 23.88 -13.56
CA ARG A 203 1.64 23.25 -13.85
C ARG A 203 0.46 24.18 -13.61
N ASN A 204 0.49 24.97 -12.54
CA ASN A 204 -0.56 25.94 -12.26
C ASN A 204 -0.59 27.05 -13.31
N SER A 205 0.57 27.60 -13.71
CA SER A 205 0.67 28.60 -14.79
C SER A 205 0.12 28.08 -16.12
N THR A 206 0.48 26.87 -16.54
CA THR A 206 -0.07 26.25 -17.76
C THR A 206 -1.58 26.04 -17.66
N ARG A 207 -2.10 25.69 -16.47
CA ARG A 207 -3.54 25.51 -16.22
C ARG A 207 -4.31 26.84 -16.29
N TYR A 208 -3.72 27.94 -15.81
CA TYR A 208 -4.32 29.27 -15.96
C TYR A 208 -4.34 29.72 -17.43
N ASP A 209 -3.24 29.56 -18.17
CA ASP A 209 -3.19 29.98 -19.58
C ASP A 209 -4.14 29.17 -20.48
N THR A 210 -4.18 27.85 -20.31
CA THR A 210 -5.15 26.99 -21.02
C THR A 210 -6.60 27.30 -20.62
N GLY A 211 -6.85 27.57 -19.34
CA GLY A 211 -8.17 27.96 -18.84
C GLY A 211 -8.65 29.32 -19.34
N VAL A 212 -7.74 30.28 -19.58
CA VAL A 212 -8.04 31.60 -20.15
C VAL A 212 -8.30 31.49 -21.65
N LYS A 213 -7.47 30.76 -22.40
CA LYS A 213 -7.67 30.51 -23.85
C LYS A 213 -9.00 29.80 -24.13
N ALA A 214 -9.31 28.73 -23.39
CA ALA A 214 -10.58 28.03 -23.52
C ALA A 214 -11.81 28.91 -23.19
N ARG A 215 -11.64 29.88 -22.28
CA ARG A 215 -12.69 30.85 -21.97
C ARG A 215 -12.86 31.84 -23.12
N GLN A 216 -11.78 32.43 -23.62
CA GLN A 216 -11.81 33.34 -24.77
C GLN A 216 -12.42 32.69 -26.01
N GLU A 217 -12.08 31.44 -26.32
CA GLU A 217 -12.70 30.68 -27.41
C GLU A 217 -14.21 30.49 -27.20
N ARG A 218 -14.65 30.19 -25.97
CA ARG A 218 -16.09 30.12 -25.65
C ARG A 218 -16.80 31.46 -25.83
N TRP A 219 -16.15 32.59 -25.50
CA TRP A 219 -16.71 33.93 -25.70
C TRP A 219 -16.75 34.33 -27.17
N ALA A 220 -15.76 33.94 -27.97
CA ALA A 220 -15.74 34.13 -29.41
C ALA A 220 -16.87 33.33 -30.08
N ASN A 221 -16.97 32.03 -29.79
CA ASN A 221 -17.99 31.15 -30.35
C ASN A 221 -19.42 31.57 -29.93
N ARG A 222 -19.58 32.16 -28.73
CA ARG A 222 -20.86 32.73 -28.30
C ARG A 222 -21.23 33.99 -29.10
N ARG A 223 -20.27 34.87 -29.37
CA ARG A 223 -20.49 36.05 -30.24
C ARG A 223 -20.86 35.61 -31.65
N ASP A 224 -20.14 34.65 -32.22
CA ASP A 224 -20.45 34.12 -33.55
C ASP A 224 -21.86 33.49 -33.60
N ARG A 225 -22.30 32.83 -32.52
CA ARG A 225 -23.68 32.32 -32.42
C ARG A 225 -24.72 33.42 -32.35
N VAL A 226 -24.48 34.49 -31.58
CA VAL A 226 -25.42 35.62 -31.47
C VAL A 226 -25.55 36.32 -32.82
N GLN A 227 -24.41 36.53 -33.50
CA GLN A 227 -24.40 37.17 -34.81
C GLN A 227 -25.07 36.29 -35.88
N ARG A 228 -24.95 34.96 -35.78
CA ARG A 228 -25.68 34.01 -36.62
C ARG A 228 -27.18 33.98 -36.31
N GLN A 229 -27.58 34.20 -35.06
CA GLN A 229 -28.99 34.30 -34.67
C GLN A 229 -29.60 35.60 -35.19
N GLU A 230 -28.90 36.74 -35.06
CA GLU A 230 -29.34 38.02 -35.65
C GLU A 230 -29.52 37.94 -37.17
N THR A 231 -28.63 37.24 -37.90
CA THR A 231 -28.83 37.03 -39.34
C THR A 231 -30.03 36.14 -39.66
N VAL A 232 -30.40 35.20 -38.78
CA VAL A 232 -31.56 34.31 -38.98
C VAL A 232 -32.87 34.99 -38.60
N ASP A 233 -32.86 35.83 -37.55
CA ASP A 233 -34.04 36.56 -37.09
C ASP A 233 -34.40 37.71 -38.07
N THR A 234 -33.40 38.29 -38.76
CA THR A 234 -33.66 39.27 -39.85
C THR A 234 -34.34 38.64 -41.07
N ASP A 235 -34.20 37.32 -41.26
CA ASP A 235 -34.81 36.58 -42.38
C ASP A 235 -36.18 35.96 -42.04
N GLN A 236 -36.60 35.96 -40.75
CA GLN A 236 -37.87 35.38 -40.29
C GLN A 236 -38.95 36.40 -39.90
N GLU A 237 -38.64 37.69 -39.82
CA GLU A 237 -39.62 38.75 -39.46
C GLU A 237 -40.44 39.26 -40.67
N SER A 238 -40.68 38.40 -41.65
CA SER A 238 -41.71 38.59 -42.68
C SER A 238 -42.39 37.26 -42.95
N ILE A 239 -43.36 36.83 -42.12
CA ILE A 239 -44.50 35.96 -42.49
C ILE A 239 -45.38 35.71 -41.24
N THR A 240 -46.59 36.29 -41.33
CA THR A 240 -47.91 35.89 -40.79
C THR A 240 -48.31 36.10 -39.33
N ASP A 241 -49.37 36.92 -39.22
CA ASP A 241 -50.33 37.09 -38.14
C ASP A 241 -51.40 35.97 -38.07
N ASP A 242 -52.10 35.95 -36.93
CA ASP A 242 -53.50 35.61 -36.65
C ASP A 242 -53.93 34.33 -35.89
N GLU A 243 -54.65 34.64 -34.80
CA GLU A 243 -55.72 34.00 -34.00
C GLU A 243 -55.69 32.53 -33.51
N GLY A 244 -56.12 32.34 -32.24
CA GLY A 244 -56.74 31.09 -31.79
C GLY A 244 -56.68 30.79 -30.28
N SER A 245 -57.84 30.88 -29.62
CA SER A 245 -58.07 30.72 -28.17
C SER A 245 -58.12 29.26 -27.66
N THR A 246 -57.71 29.07 -26.40
CA THR A 246 -58.26 28.22 -25.30
C THR A 246 -57.30 27.24 -24.63
N GLY A 247 -57.22 27.33 -23.28
CA GLY A 247 -57.18 26.17 -22.40
C GLY A 247 -55.86 25.76 -21.73
N SER A 248 -55.79 26.08 -20.43
CA SER A 248 -55.20 25.31 -19.33
C SER A 248 -53.67 25.17 -19.16
N ASP A 249 -53.28 25.60 -17.95
CA ASP A 249 -52.41 24.92 -16.99
C ASP A 249 -50.92 25.30 -16.87
N GLU A 250 -50.51 25.34 -15.60
CA GLU A 250 -49.16 25.41 -15.03
C GLU A 250 -48.44 26.78 -14.94
N THR A 251 -48.48 27.30 -13.71
CA THR A 251 -47.62 28.36 -13.19
C THR A 251 -46.15 27.90 -13.08
N PRO A 252 -45.15 28.70 -13.50
CA PRO A 252 -43.75 28.35 -13.26
C PRO A 252 -43.36 28.69 -11.83
N LYS A 253 -43.16 27.62 -11.05
CA LYS A 253 -42.63 27.55 -9.69
C LYS A 253 -41.28 28.27 -9.58
N GLN A 254 -41.28 29.51 -9.07
CA GLN A 254 -40.06 30.14 -8.56
C GLN A 254 -39.57 29.35 -7.34
N ARG A 255 -38.43 28.65 -7.46
CA ARG A 255 -37.66 28.21 -6.29
C ARG A 255 -36.57 29.26 -6.00
N PRO A 256 -36.58 29.88 -4.82
CA PRO A 256 -35.37 30.45 -4.26
C PRO A 256 -34.50 29.32 -3.68
N LEU A 257 -33.31 29.65 -3.19
CA LEU A 257 -32.33 28.82 -2.46
C LEU A 257 -31.09 28.38 -3.25
N ALA A 258 -30.04 29.19 -3.13
CA ALA A 258 -28.67 28.68 -3.03
C ALA A 258 -27.72 29.61 -2.25
N THR A 259 -28.20 30.70 -1.65
CA THR A 259 -27.32 31.69 -0.98
C THR A 259 -27.30 31.55 0.54
N LYS A 260 -28.27 30.86 1.15
CA LYS A 260 -28.34 30.70 2.62
C LYS A 260 -27.53 29.50 3.14
N ASP A 261 -27.36 28.44 2.35
CA ASP A 261 -26.60 27.25 2.76
C ASP A 261 -25.07 27.45 2.75
N ILE A 262 -24.58 28.46 2.04
CA ILE A 262 -23.15 28.79 1.99
C ILE A 262 -22.75 29.60 3.24
N GLN A 263 -23.62 30.50 3.70
CA GLN A 263 -23.38 31.28 4.92
C GLN A 263 -23.39 30.41 6.18
N LEU A 264 -24.33 29.44 6.28
CA LEU A 264 -24.42 28.56 7.45
C LEU A 264 -23.25 27.55 7.56
N LYS A 265 -22.53 27.31 6.45
CA LYS A 265 -21.31 26.48 6.43
C LYS A 265 -20.05 27.27 6.77
N LEU A 266 -20.02 28.58 6.58
CA LEU A 266 -18.89 29.42 7.00
C LEU A 266 -18.88 29.61 8.52
N GLU A 267 -20.04 29.83 9.13
CA GLU A 267 -20.15 30.10 10.58
C GLU A 267 -19.80 28.87 11.45
N ARG A 268 -19.93 27.65 10.91
CA ARG A 268 -19.56 26.41 11.62
C ARG A 268 -18.06 26.09 11.58
N LEU A 269 -17.26 26.79 10.76
CA LEU A 269 -15.81 26.55 10.64
C LEU A 269 -14.96 27.49 11.51
N GLU A 270 -15.50 28.59 12.02
CA GLU A 270 -14.77 29.48 12.95
C GLU A 270 -14.75 28.96 14.40
N HIS A 271 -15.55 27.94 14.72
CA HIS A 271 -15.62 27.35 16.08
C HIS A 271 -14.75 26.10 16.28
N ILE A 272 -13.90 25.73 15.30
CA ILE A 272 -13.02 24.54 15.34
C ILE A 272 -11.53 24.92 15.11
N VAL A 273 -11.16 26.18 15.38
CA VAL A 273 -9.76 26.61 15.56
C VAL A 273 -9.64 27.24 16.94
#